data_AF-A0A9D6ZWM3-F1
#
_entry.id   AF-A0A9D6ZWM3-F1
#
_cell.length_a   1.000
_cell.length_b   1.000
_cell.length_c   1.000
_cell.angle_alpha   90.00
_cell.angle_beta   90.00
_cell.angle_gamma   90.00
#
_symmetry.space_group_name_H-M   'P 1'
#
loop_
_entity.id
_entity.type
_entity.pdbx_description
1 polymer ?
#
loop_
_entity_poly.entity_id
_entity_poly.type
_entity_poly.pdbx_seq_one_letter_code
_entity_poly.pdbx_strand_id
1 'polypeptide(L)' 'MTQIEILQELKILSPMQRLKFIEAALEMLGQDLQRATTFQSQRVERKRALAMAANALLADYSSDVELTVFTSLDGEDVHA' A
#
# COMPACT_ATOMS: atom_id res chain seq x y z
N MET A 1 -2.05 22.46 15.50
CA MET A 1 -0.91 22.80 16.39
C MET A 1 0.29 23.14 15.54
N THR A 2 0.98 24.22 15.86
CA THR A 2 2.23 24.63 15.19
C THR A 2 3.44 24.01 15.90
N GLN A 3 4.59 23.92 15.21
CA GLN A 3 5.84 23.39 15.79
C GLN A 3 6.25 24.16 17.07
N ILE A 4 5.98 25.46 17.10
CA ILE A 4 6.31 26.35 18.21
C ILE A 4 5.47 25.99 19.44
N GLU A 5 4.17 25.74 19.27
CA GLU A 5 3.27 25.31 20.35
C GLU A 5 3.72 23.99 20.97
N ILE A 6 4.11 23.00 20.16
CA ILE A 6 4.62 21.70 20.64
C ILE A 6 5.85 21.88 21.53
N LEU A 7 6.79 22.73 21.11
CA LEU A 7 8.01 22.99 21.86
C LEU A 7 7.76 23.76 23.15
N GLN A 8 6.73 24.62 23.20
CA GLN A 8 6.35 25.31 24.43
C GLN A 8 5.72 24.36 25.44
N GLU A 9 4.81 23.48 25.01
CA GLU A 9 4.21 22.47 25.87
C GLU A 9 5.26 21.50 26.43
N LEU A 10 6.23 21.09 25.60
CA LEU A 10 7.36 20.27 26.06
C LEU A 10 8.20 20.98 27.13
N LYS A 11 8.34 22.31 27.07
CA LYS A 11 9.09 23.08 28.08
C LYS A 11 8.40 23.14 29.44
N ILE A 12 7.09 22.91 29.51
CA ILE A 12 6.36 22.85 30.78
C ILE A 12 6.68 21.56 31.54
N LEU A 13 6.99 20.48 30.81
CA LEU A 13 7.34 19.19 31.39
C LEU A 13 8.74 19.19 32.04
N SER A 14 8.91 18.35 33.06
CA SER A 14 10.23 18.09 33.65
C SER A 14 11.17 17.44 32.63
N PRO A 15 12.51 17.58 32.78
CA PRO A 15 13.46 16.96 31.86
C PRO A 15 13.25 15.45 31.66
N MET A 16 12.89 14.74 32.73
CA MET A 16 12.61 13.30 32.68
C MET A 16 11.36 12.97 31.87
N GLN A 17 10.32 13.79 31.99
CA GLN A 17 9.09 13.64 31.20
C GLN A 17 9.32 13.97 29.73
N ARG A 18 10.16 14.96 29.42
CA ARG A 18 10.56 15.26 28.04
C ARG A 18 11.30 14.10 27.39
N LEU A 19 12.22 13.47 28.13
CA LEU A 19 12.94 12.28 27.62
C LEU A 19 11.97 11.14 27.31
N LYS A 20 11.05 10.83 28.23
CA LYS A 20 10.02 9.80 28.00
C LYS A 20 9.13 10.10 26.80
N PHE A 21 8.78 11.37 26.61
CA PHE A 21 7.98 11.77 25.45
C PHE A 21 8.75 11.60 24.15
N ILE A 22 10.02 12.01 24.10
CA ILE A 22 10.86 11.85 22.92
C ILE A 22 11.05 10.37 22.58
N GLU A 23 11.26 9.52 23.58
CA GLU A 23 11.37 8.07 23.41
C GLU A 23 10.10 7.47 22.81
N ALA A 24 8.93 7.79 23.37
CA ALA A 24 7.65 7.36 22.82
C ALA A 24 7.43 7.86 21.37
N ALA A 25 7.79 9.10 21.08
CA ALA A 25 7.69 9.67 19.74
C ALA A 25 8.61 8.95 18.73
N LEU A 26 9.81 8.57 19.16
CA LEU A 26 10.75 7.80 18.35
C LEU A 26 10.25 6.37 18.10
N GLU A 27 9.67 5.71 19.10
CA GLU A 27 9.06 4.39 18.93
C GLU A 27 7.92 4.42 17.92
N MET A 28 7.03 5.44 18.01
CA MET A 28 5.95 5.62 17.04
C MET A 28 6.48 5.81 15.62
N LEU A 29 7.49 6.66 15.43
CA LEU A 29 8.12 6.87 14.13
C LEU A 29 8.74 5.57 13.59
N GLY A 30 9.38 4.79 14.46
CA GLY A 30 9.93 3.49 14.10
C GLY A 30 8.86 2.51 13.60
N GLN A 31 7.71 2.45 14.28
CA GLN A 31 6.57 1.61 13.86
C GLN A 31 5.99 2.05 12.51
N ASP A 32 5.88 3.36 12.26
CA ASP A 32 5.36 3.87 10.99
C ASP A 32 6.29 3.55 9.82
N LEU A 33 7.61 3.64 10.02
CA LEU A 33 8.60 3.24 9.03
C LEU A 33 8.56 1.72 8.76
N GLN A 34 8.40 0.90 9.80
CA GLN A 34 8.23 -0.55 9.64
C GLN A 34 6.94 -0.92 8.91
N ARG A 35 5.84 -0.23 9.18
CA ARG A 35 4.59 -0.42 8.43
C ARG A 35 4.79 -0.05 6.96
N ALA A 36 5.37 1.11 6.67
CA ALA A 36 5.60 1.56 5.30
C ALA A 36 6.44 0.54 4.48
N THR A 37 7.52 0.03 5.07
CA THR A 37 8.38 -0.99 4.44
C THR A 37 7.67 -2.34 4.27
N THR A 38 6.85 -2.74 5.24
CA THR A 38 6.04 -3.97 5.15
C THR A 38 4.98 -3.86 4.05
N PHE A 39 4.27 -2.74 3.97
CA PHE A 39 3.29 -2.49 2.91
C PHE A 39 3.92 -2.49 1.51
N GLN A 40 5.11 -1.89 1.36
CA GLN A 40 5.84 -1.93 0.10
C GLN A 40 6.21 -3.36 -0.30
N SER A 41 6.73 -4.15 0.64
CA SER A 41 7.11 -5.55 0.41
C SER A 41 5.91 -6.41 0.00
N GLN A 42 4.77 -6.24 0.69
CA GLN A 42 3.53 -6.94 0.36
C GLN A 42 2.98 -6.55 -1.02
N ARG A 43 3.10 -5.29 -1.44
CA ARG A 43 2.69 -4.86 -2.79
C ARG A 43 3.54 -5.50 -3.88
N VAL A 44 4.85 -5.61 -3.67
CA VAL A 44 5.76 -6.27 -4.61
C VAL A 44 5.41 -7.75 -4.75
N GLU A 45 5.21 -8.43 -3.63
CA GLU A 45 4.86 -9.86 -3.64
C GLU A 45 3.50 -10.12 -4.28
N ARG A 46 2.49 -9.29 -3.98
CA ARG A 46 1.17 -9.37 -4.63
C ARG A 46 1.27 -9.17 -6.14
N LYS A 47 2.08 -8.22 -6.61
CA LYS A 47 2.27 -7.98 -8.05
C LYS A 47 2.95 -9.19 -8.71
N ARG A 48 3.91 -9.83 -8.05
CA ARG A 48 4.57 -11.04 -8.52
C ARG A 48 3.58 -12.21 -8.61
N ALA A 49 2.77 -12.43 -7.58
CA ALA A 49 1.75 -13.48 -7.56
C ALA A 49 0.71 -13.28 -8.68
N LEU A 50 0.26 -12.05 -8.91
CA LEU A 50 -0.66 -11.73 -10.01
C LEU A 50 -0.03 -12.00 -11.39
N ALA A 51 1.24 -11.63 -11.59
CA ALA A 51 1.93 -11.90 -12.84
C ALA A 51 2.10 -13.41 -13.09
N MET A 52 2.39 -14.19 -12.04
CA MET A 52 2.46 -15.65 -12.15
C MET A 52 1.11 -16.26 -12.50
N ALA A 53 0.03 -15.82 -11.86
CA ALA A 53 -1.33 -16.29 -12.17
C ALA A 53 -1.74 -15.94 -13.61
N ALA A 54 -1.45 -14.71 -14.06
CA ALA A 54 -1.72 -14.29 -15.44
C ALA A 54 -0.94 -15.13 -16.46
N ASN A 55 0.34 -15.40 -16.21
CA ASN A 55 1.15 -16.25 -17.09
C ASN A 55 0.67 -17.70 -17.11
N ALA A 56 0.19 -18.24 -15.98
CA ALA A 56 -0.35 -19.59 -15.93
C ALA A 56 -1.64 -19.72 -16.75
N LEU A 57 -2.54 -18.74 -16.64
CA LEU A 57 -3.80 -18.72 -17.39
C LEU A 57 -3.62 -18.36 -18.87
N LEU A 58 -2.50 -17.71 -19.24
CA LEU A 58 -2.23 -17.28 -20.61
C LEU A 58 -2.28 -18.43 -21.62
N ALA A 59 -1.80 -19.62 -21.25
CA ALA A 59 -1.85 -20.80 -22.11
C ALA A 59 -3.30 -21.25 -22.37
N ASP A 60 -4.16 -21.19 -21.34
CA ASP A 60 -5.58 -21.54 -21.45
C ASP A 60 -6.32 -20.54 -22.36
N TYR A 61 -6.07 -19.23 -22.18
CA TYR A 61 -6.60 -18.18 -23.06
C TYR A 61 -6.11 -18.24 -24.50
N SER A 62 -4.91 -18.79 -24.75
CA SER A 62 -4.33 -18.89 -26.10
C SER A 62 -4.80 -20.13 -26.86
N SER A 63 -5.29 -21.13 -26.14
CA SER A 63 -5.63 -22.45 -26.69
C SER A 63 -7.13 -22.66 -26.85
N ASP A 64 -7.95 -21.88 -26.14
CA ASP A 64 -9.41 -22.03 -26.10
C ASP A 64 -10.13 -20.83 -26.74
N VAL A 65 -10.65 -21.04 -27.96
CA VAL A 65 -11.43 -20.06 -28.73
C VAL A 65 -12.76 -19.72 -28.03
N GLU A 66 -13.28 -20.58 -27.14
CA GLU A 66 -14.55 -20.33 -26.46
C GLU A 66 -14.47 -19.17 -25.44
N LEU A 67 -13.29 -18.86 -24.90
CA LEU A 67 -13.08 -17.71 -24.01
C LEU A 67 -13.02 -16.36 -24.77
N THR A 68 -12.77 -16.39 -26.08
CA THR A 68 -12.84 -15.20 -26.95
C THR A 68 -14.23 -14.92 -27.49
N VAL A 69 -15.23 -15.78 -27.26
CA VAL A 69 -16.60 -15.58 -27.76
C VAL A 69 -17.21 -14.26 -27.26
N PHE A 70 -16.86 -13.81 -26.04
CA PHE A 70 -17.32 -12.51 -25.52
C PHE A 70 -16.65 -11.31 -26.19
N THR A 71 -15.47 -11.45 -26.80
CA THR A 71 -14.86 -10.37 -27.60
C THR A 71 -15.57 -10.16 -28.93
N SER A 72 -16.32 -11.16 -29.41
CA SER A 72 -17.19 -11.02 -30.59
C SER A 72 -18.48 -10.25 -30.30
N LEU A 73 -18.85 -10.06 -29.03
CA LEU A 73 -19.98 -9.22 -28.59
C LEU A 73 -19.60 -7.73 -28.41
N ASP A 74 -18.30 -7.39 -28.43
CA ASP A 74 -17.80 -6.01 -28.33
C ASP A 74 -17.94 -5.23 -29.67
N GLY A 75 -18.68 -5.81 -30.62
CA GLY A 75 -19.02 -5.26 -31.93
C GLY A 75 -20.48 -4.83 -32.08
N GLU A 76 -21.25 -4.69 -30.99
CA GLU A 76 -22.53 -3.97 -31.07
C GLU A 76 -22.27 -2.46 -30.97
N ASP A 77 -22.61 -1.73 -32.04
CA ASP A 77 -22.68 -0.27 -32.04
C ASP A 77 -23.56 0.18 -30.87
N VAL A 78 -22.94 0.79 -29.86
CA VAL A 78 -23.67 1.49 -28.79
C VAL A 78 -24.26 2.75 -29.41
N HIS A 79 -25.45 2.63 -29.99
CA HIS A 79 -26.24 3.79 -30.39
C HIS A 79 -26.78 4.47 -29.12
N ALA A 80 -26.40 5.74 -28.97
CA ALA A 80 -26.80 6.66 -27.91
C ALA A 80 -28.30 7.04 -27.94
#